data_AF-A0A1C3V2K7-F1
#
_entry.id   AF-A0A1C3V2K7-F1
#
_cell.length_a   1.000
_cell.length_b   1.000
_cell.length_c   1.000
_cell.angle_alpha   90.00
_cell.angle_beta   90.00
_cell.angle_gamma   90.00
#
_symmetry.space_group_name_H-M   'P 1'
#
loop_
_entity.id
_entity.type
_entity.pdbx_description
1 polymer ?
#
loop_
_entity_poly.entity_id
_entity_poly.type
_entity_poly.pdbx_seq_one_letter_code
_entity_poly.pdbx_strand_id
1 'polypeptide(L)'
;MSEATRSGGCQCGAVRFRIRGELGRPSICHCRMCQKQFGSFFSALVTAPSDGLEWTRGEPTYFQSSVNIDRGFCKNCGTPMTYRHPGGLEIAIGAFDERDDLAPQIQVNHASRLPWVETIFEKPVHKDPDFYSRQEQIISFQHPDHDTDVWPAEGLKI
;
A
#
# COMPACT_ATOMS: atom_id res chain seq x y z
N MET A 1 -25.46 7.30 -12.20
CA MET A 1 -24.07 6.82 -12.38
C MET A 1 -23.68 6.19 -11.06
N SER A 2 -23.37 4.90 -11.03
CA SER A 2 -22.96 4.24 -9.78
C SER A 2 -21.70 4.91 -9.27
N GLU A 3 -21.68 5.24 -7.98
CA GLU A 3 -20.54 5.84 -7.31
C GLU A 3 -19.32 4.91 -7.44
N ALA A 4 -18.16 5.47 -7.82
CA ALA A 4 -16.93 4.69 -7.94
C ALA A 4 -16.61 4.06 -6.58
N THR A 5 -16.50 2.73 -6.56
CA THR A 5 -16.19 1.96 -5.36
C THR A 5 -14.88 1.21 -5.60
N ARG A 6 -13.94 1.30 -4.66
CA ARG A 6 -12.68 0.56 -4.69
C ARG A 6 -12.50 -0.25 -3.42
N SER A 7 -11.84 -1.38 -3.52
CA SER A 7 -11.46 -2.21 -2.38
C SER A 7 -9.95 -2.38 -2.30
N GLY A 8 -9.51 -2.86 -1.15
CA GLY A 8 -8.11 -3.12 -0.90
C GLY A 8 -7.88 -3.70 0.48
N GLY A 9 -6.62 -4.00 0.78
CA GLY A 9 -6.24 -4.64 2.02
C GLY A 9 -4.74 -4.77 2.22
N CYS A 10 -4.39 -5.32 3.39
CA CYS A 10 -3.03 -5.72 3.66
C CYS A 10 -2.70 -7.07 2.99
N GLN A 11 -1.41 -7.39 2.90
CA GLN A 11 -0.92 -8.61 2.25
C GLN A 11 -1.53 -9.90 2.82
N CYS A 12 -1.79 -9.97 4.13
CA CYS A 12 -2.40 -11.14 4.75
C CYS A 12 -3.93 -11.10 4.82
N GLY A 13 -4.57 -10.05 4.31
CA GLY A 13 -6.02 -9.90 4.34
C GLY A 13 -6.64 -9.58 5.70
N ALA A 14 -5.90 -9.55 6.81
CA ALA A 14 -6.43 -9.26 8.14
C ALA A 14 -7.01 -7.82 8.29
N VAL A 15 -6.59 -6.91 7.41
CA VAL A 15 -7.15 -5.57 7.26
C VAL A 15 -7.66 -5.42 5.82
N ARG A 16 -8.95 -5.09 5.64
CA ARG A 16 -9.59 -4.80 4.36
C ARG A 16 -10.39 -3.51 4.45
N PHE A 17 -10.51 -2.83 3.32
CA PHE A 17 -11.29 -1.61 3.23
C PHE A 17 -12.08 -1.53 1.93
N ARG A 18 -13.07 -0.64 1.94
CA ARG A 18 -13.83 -0.17 0.80
C ARG A 18 -13.85 1.35 0.81
N ILE A 19 -13.65 1.96 -0.36
CA ILE A 19 -13.74 3.41 -0.56
C ILE A 19 -14.87 3.69 -1.54
N ARG A 20 -15.78 4.60 -1.18
CA ARG A 20 -16.81 5.19 -2.04
C ARG A 20 -16.45 6.64 -2.35
N GLY A 21 -16.66 7.05 -3.60
CA GLY A 21 -16.40 8.39 -4.05
C GLY A 21 -15.02 8.55 -4.71
N GLU A 22 -14.72 9.77 -5.14
CA GLU A 22 -13.49 10.07 -5.87
C GLU A 22 -12.29 10.14 -4.92
N LEU A 23 -11.20 9.48 -5.32
CA LEU A 23 -9.91 9.60 -4.66
C LEU A 23 -9.28 10.96 -4.99
N GLY A 24 -8.46 11.47 -4.07
CA GLY A 24 -7.63 12.64 -4.32
C GLY A 24 -6.45 12.33 -5.24
N ARG A 25 -5.50 13.27 -5.31
CA ARG A 25 -4.34 13.16 -6.20
C ARG A 25 -3.33 12.12 -5.70
N PRO A 26 -2.98 11.08 -6.50
CA PRO A 26 -1.91 10.15 -6.18
C PRO A 26 -0.54 10.84 -6.10
N SER A 27 0.31 10.44 -5.15
CA SER A 27 1.61 11.05 -4.92
C SER A 27 2.68 10.04 -4.52
N ILE A 28 3.94 10.44 -4.67
CA ILE A 28 5.06 9.81 -3.97
C ILE A 28 5.77 10.78 -3.05
N CYS A 29 6.18 10.31 -1.86
CA CYS A 29 6.94 11.11 -0.91
C CYS A 29 8.30 10.46 -0.60
N HIS A 30 9.36 11.27 -0.70
CA HIS A 30 10.75 10.82 -0.60
C HIS A 30 11.37 11.03 0.77
N CYS A 31 10.64 11.58 1.74
CA CYS A 31 11.22 11.87 3.05
C CYS A 31 11.62 10.60 3.80
N ARG A 32 12.58 10.72 4.72
CA ARG A 32 13.12 9.57 5.47
C ARG A 32 12.06 8.79 6.25
N MET A 33 11.04 9.46 6.77
CA MET A 33 9.96 8.80 7.52
C MET A 33 9.06 7.99 6.60
N CYS A 34 8.78 8.46 5.38
CA CYS A 34 8.03 7.71 4.37
C CYS A 34 8.82 6.50 3.87
N GLN A 35 10.13 6.65 3.63
CA GLN A 35 11.01 5.52 3.33
C GLN A 35 10.96 4.45 4.42
N LYS A 36 11.02 4.87 5.70
CA LYS A 36 10.97 3.95 6.85
C LYS A 36 9.61 3.30 7.04
N GLN A 37 8.51 4.02 6.85
CA GLN A 37 7.17 3.46 6.93
C GLN A 37 6.97 2.34 5.91
N PHE A 38 7.38 2.56 4.66
CA PHE A 38 7.16 1.61 3.58
C PHE A 38 8.27 0.56 3.46
N GLY A 39 9.39 0.72 4.17
CA GLY A 39 10.59 -0.07 3.91
C GLY A 39 11.09 0.06 2.46
N SER A 40 10.76 1.17 1.79
CA SER A 40 10.94 1.37 0.34
C SER A 40 11.65 2.71 0.06
N PHE A 41 11.90 3.01 -1.21
CA PHE A 41 12.60 4.21 -1.66
C PHE A 41 11.73 5.48 -1.54
N PHE A 42 10.41 5.30 -1.56
CA PHE A 42 9.40 6.34 -1.35
C PHE A 42 8.10 5.69 -0.86
N SER A 43 7.18 6.49 -0.30
CA SER A 43 5.79 6.07 -0.09
C SER A 43 4.95 6.43 -1.29
N ALA A 44 4.11 5.53 -1.78
CA ALA A 44 3.09 5.83 -2.79
C ALA A 44 1.71 5.89 -2.12
N LEU A 45 1.08 7.07 -2.17
CA LEU A 45 -0.10 7.39 -1.36
C LEU A 45 -1.15 8.13 -2.19
N VAL A 46 -2.42 7.92 -1.88
CA VAL A 46 -3.55 8.66 -2.45
C VAL A 46 -4.54 9.05 -1.36
N THR A 47 -5.07 10.27 -1.42
CA THR A 47 -6.01 10.78 -0.41
C THR A 47 -7.36 10.05 -0.53
N ALA A 48 -7.87 9.53 0.59
CA ALA A 48 -9.22 9.01 0.67
C ALA A 48 -10.24 10.15 0.86
N PRO A 49 -11.47 10.01 0.33
CA PRO A 49 -12.56 10.92 0.64
C PRO A 49 -12.93 10.85 2.14
N SER A 50 -13.25 11.99 2.75
CA SER A 50 -13.40 12.13 4.21
C SER A 50 -14.38 11.14 4.85
N ASP A 51 -15.51 10.87 4.19
CA ASP A 51 -16.57 9.96 4.70
C ASP A 51 -16.77 8.73 3.81
N GLY A 52 -15.84 8.48 2.88
CA GLY A 52 -15.98 7.41 1.89
C GLY A 52 -15.26 6.11 2.26
N LEU A 53 -14.43 6.10 3.31
CA LEU A 53 -13.68 4.92 3.73
C LEU A 53 -14.45 4.08 4.77
N GLU A 54 -14.60 2.79 4.47
CA GLU A 54 -15.14 1.76 5.35
C GLU A 54 -14.09 0.67 5.56
N TRP A 55 -13.78 0.32 6.80
CA TRP A 55 -12.98 -0.87 7.10
C TRP A 55 -13.90 -2.10 7.11
N THR A 56 -13.75 -2.97 6.11
CA THR A 56 -14.64 -4.13 5.89
C THR A 56 -14.20 -5.36 6.66
N ARG A 57 -12.93 -5.41 7.09
CA ARG A 57 -12.37 -6.48 7.94
C ARG A 57 -11.17 -5.94 8.70
N GLY A 58 -11.25 -5.90 10.03
CA GLY A 58 -10.16 -5.38 10.87
C GLY A 58 -9.79 -3.92 10.58
N GLU A 59 -8.88 -3.36 11.36
CA GLU A 59 -8.42 -1.97 11.18
C GLU A 59 -6.89 -1.86 11.32
N PRO A 60 -6.25 -0.86 10.70
CA PRO A 60 -4.83 -0.61 10.90
C PRO A 60 -4.50 -0.28 12.36
N THR A 61 -3.34 -0.73 12.80
CA THR A 61 -2.69 -0.22 14.01
C THR A 61 -1.85 1.00 13.65
N TYR A 62 -1.79 1.98 14.55
CA TYR A 62 -1.15 3.27 14.28
C TYR A 62 0.13 3.49 15.09
N PHE A 63 1.14 4.05 14.44
CA PHE A 63 2.34 4.59 15.06
C PHE A 63 2.39 6.10 14.84
N GLN A 64 2.37 6.87 15.94
CA GLN A 64 2.52 8.32 15.89
C GLN A 64 3.97 8.67 15.55
N SER A 65 4.21 9.00 14.29
CA SER A 65 5.56 9.24 13.78
C SER A 65 6.02 10.69 13.98
N SER A 66 5.08 11.62 14.19
CA SER A 66 5.36 13.00 14.60
C SER A 66 4.14 13.58 15.32
N VAL A 67 4.25 14.81 15.81
CA VAL A 67 3.18 15.50 16.58
C VAL A 67 1.81 15.40 15.91
N ASN A 68 1.74 15.50 14.58
CA ASN A 68 0.49 15.55 13.84
C ASN A 68 0.26 14.36 12.88
N ILE A 69 1.15 13.35 12.89
CA ILE A 69 1.16 12.31 11.86
C ILE A 69 1.12 10.91 12.47
N ASP A 70 0.05 10.18 12.18
CA ASP A 70 -0.08 8.75 12.47
C ASP A 70 0.08 7.90 11.21
N ARG A 71 0.86 6.84 11.32
CA ARG A 71 1.15 5.90 10.23
C ARG A 71 0.50 4.57 10.54
N GLY A 72 -0.47 4.18 9.72
CA GLY A 72 -1.25 2.95 9.90
C GLY A 72 -0.61 1.78 9.18
N PHE A 73 -0.59 0.62 9.83
CA PHE A 73 -0.08 -0.63 9.27
C PHE A 73 -0.89 -1.83 9.80
N CYS A 74 -0.85 -2.95 9.07
CA CYS A 74 -1.43 -4.18 9.56
C CYS A 74 -0.54 -4.78 10.66
N LYS A 75 -1.08 -4.99 11.87
CA LYS A 75 -0.32 -5.61 12.97
C LYS A 75 0.10 -7.05 12.69
N ASN A 76 -0.60 -7.77 11.80
CA ASN A 76 -0.35 -9.18 11.52
C ASN A 76 0.77 -9.40 10.49
N CYS A 77 0.87 -8.55 9.46
CA CYS A 77 1.86 -8.72 8.38
C CYS A 77 2.76 -7.51 8.15
N GLY A 78 2.57 -6.40 8.88
CA GLY A 78 3.37 -5.19 8.75
C GLY A 78 3.07 -4.34 7.51
N THR A 79 2.14 -4.73 6.64
CA THR A 79 1.82 -3.96 5.42
C THR A 79 1.43 -2.52 5.80
N PRO A 80 2.10 -1.50 5.25
CA PRO A 80 1.70 -0.11 5.41
C PRO A 80 0.35 0.14 4.76
N MET A 81 -0.58 0.74 5.49
CA MET A 81 -1.96 0.96 5.04
C MET A 81 -2.27 2.43 4.85
N THR A 82 -1.93 3.26 5.85
CA THR A 82 -2.42 4.65 5.87
C THR A 82 -1.38 5.66 6.33
N TYR A 83 -1.59 6.91 5.93
CA TYR A 83 -0.91 8.08 6.46
C TYR A 83 -1.98 9.11 6.86
N ARG A 84 -2.10 9.38 8.16
CA ARG A 84 -3.10 10.29 8.72
C ARG A 84 -2.42 11.59 9.12
N HIS A 85 -2.99 12.71 8.70
CA HIS A 85 -2.52 14.06 8.99
C HIS A 85 -3.72 14.99 9.26
N PRO A 86 -3.53 16.23 9.73
CA PRO A 86 -4.65 17.12 10.07
C PRO A 86 -5.57 17.46 8.89
N GLY A 87 -5.09 17.28 7.66
CA GLY A 87 -5.83 17.57 6.44
C GLY A 87 -6.56 16.35 5.85
N GLY A 88 -6.43 15.16 6.45
CA GLY A 88 -7.11 13.96 5.96
C GLY A 88 -6.35 12.66 6.17
N LEU A 89 -6.81 11.63 5.44
CA LEU A 89 -6.27 10.29 5.44
C LEU A 89 -5.82 9.92 4.03
N GLU A 90 -4.59 9.46 3.92
CA GLU A 90 -4.08 8.87 2.68
C GLU A 90 -3.95 7.36 2.84
N ILE A 91 -4.19 6.64 1.75
CA ILE A 91 -4.10 5.19 1.65
C ILE A 91 -2.91 4.83 0.77
N ALA A 92 -2.16 3.80 1.18
CA ALA A 92 -1.08 3.23 0.38
C ALA A 92 -1.64 2.72 -0.97
N ILE A 93 -1.10 3.22 -2.09
CA ILE A 93 -1.57 2.83 -3.43
C ILE A 93 -1.40 1.31 -3.64
N GLY A 94 -0.34 0.72 -3.11
CA GLY A 94 -0.09 -0.72 -3.18
C GLY A 94 -1.04 -1.58 -2.34
N ALA A 95 -1.89 -0.98 -1.50
CA ALA A 95 -2.90 -1.69 -0.72
C ALA A 95 -4.26 -1.76 -1.44
N PHE A 96 -4.42 -1.14 -2.62
CA PHE A 96 -5.62 -1.28 -3.44
C PHE A 96 -5.56 -2.56 -4.28
N ASP A 97 -6.71 -3.23 -4.42
CA ASP A 97 -6.85 -4.39 -5.29
C ASP A 97 -6.61 -3.98 -6.76
N GLU A 98 -7.31 -2.95 -7.23
CA GLU A 98 -7.14 -2.35 -8.55
C GLU A 98 -6.47 -0.97 -8.44
N ARG A 99 -5.30 -0.81 -9.07
CA ARG A 99 -4.41 0.34 -8.87
C ARG A 99 -3.73 0.87 -10.12
N ASP A 100 -4.02 0.31 -11.29
CA ASP A 100 -3.34 0.64 -12.54
C ASP A 100 -3.56 2.10 -12.98
N ASP A 101 -4.67 2.71 -12.54
CA ASP A 101 -5.02 4.11 -12.80
C ASP A 101 -4.58 5.08 -11.69
N LEU A 102 -3.89 4.60 -10.65
CA LEU A 102 -3.38 5.41 -9.54
C LEU A 102 -1.92 5.86 -9.74
N ALA A 103 -1.54 6.12 -10.99
CA ALA A 103 -0.21 6.63 -11.31
C ALA A 103 0.08 7.93 -10.52
N PRO A 104 1.20 8.00 -9.76
CA PRO A 104 1.57 9.21 -9.00
C PRO A 104 1.65 10.45 -9.89
N GLN A 105 0.97 11.52 -9.50
CA GLN A 105 0.90 12.78 -10.26
C GLN A 105 1.81 13.88 -9.67
N ILE A 106 2.34 13.68 -8.46
CA ILE A 106 3.20 14.65 -7.78
C ILE A 106 4.26 13.95 -6.92
N GLN A 107 5.44 14.56 -6.84
CA GLN A 107 6.52 14.14 -5.96
C GLN A 107 6.68 15.14 -4.80
N VAL A 108 6.69 14.63 -3.57
CA VAL A 108 6.79 15.41 -2.34
C VAL A 108 8.14 15.14 -1.67
N ASN A 109 8.74 16.17 -1.07
CA ASN A 109 10.07 16.10 -0.44
C ASN A 109 11.17 15.59 -1.38
N HIS A 110 11.10 15.93 -2.66
CA HIS A 110 11.97 15.45 -3.73
C HIS A 110 13.49 15.58 -3.45
N ALA A 111 13.90 16.57 -2.67
CA ALA A 111 15.30 16.73 -2.26
C ALA A 111 15.83 15.55 -1.41
N SER A 112 14.96 14.80 -0.74
CA SER A 112 15.33 13.63 0.07
C SER A 112 15.37 12.31 -0.71
N ARG A 113 15.08 12.33 -2.01
CA ARG A 113 15.12 11.12 -2.84
C ARG A 113 16.52 10.53 -2.88
N LEU A 114 16.60 9.22 -3.05
CA LEU A 114 17.87 8.54 -3.27
C LEU A 114 18.33 8.82 -4.70
N PRO A 115 19.59 9.27 -4.94
CA PRO A 115 20.02 9.70 -6.28
C PRO A 115 19.85 8.65 -7.38
N TRP A 116 20.02 7.37 -7.04
CA TRP A 116 19.94 6.27 -8.00
C TRP A 116 18.51 5.84 -8.36
N VAL A 117 17.46 6.35 -7.71
CA VAL A 117 16.05 6.02 -8.03
C VAL A 117 15.69 6.44 -9.45
N GLU A 118 16.32 7.50 -9.97
CA GLU A 118 16.11 7.98 -11.34
C GLU A 118 16.60 6.99 -12.42
N THR A 119 17.50 6.07 -12.07
CA THR A 119 18.15 5.14 -13.02
C THR A 119 17.88 3.67 -12.69
N ILE A 120 16.93 3.38 -11.80
CA ILE A 120 16.70 1.99 -11.35
C ILE A 120 16.19 1.07 -12.47
N PHE A 121 15.39 1.60 -13.38
CA PHE A 121 14.84 0.84 -14.51
C PHE A 121 15.84 0.64 -15.65
N GLU A 122 17.03 1.24 -15.56
CA GLU A 122 18.13 1.03 -16.52
C GLU A 122 19.02 -0.16 -16.13
N LYS A 123 18.80 -0.77 -14.96
CA LYS A 123 19.59 -1.92 -14.52
C LYS A 123 19.28 -3.16 -15.37
N PRO A 124 20.25 -4.08 -15.56
CA PRO A 124 20.03 -5.28 -16.34
C PRO A 124 18.83 -6.09 -15.83
N VAL A 125 17.93 -6.44 -16.74
CA VAL A 125 16.79 -7.32 -16.45
C VAL A 125 17.29 -8.76 -16.41
N HIS A 126 16.93 -9.49 -15.35
CA HIS A 126 17.15 -10.93 -15.30
C HIS A 126 16.11 -11.64 -16.20
N LYS A 127 16.57 -12.35 -17.24
CA LYS A 127 15.71 -12.90 -18.32
C LYS A 127 15.52 -14.42 -18.27
N ASP A 128 16.04 -15.08 -17.25
CA ASP A 128 15.92 -16.53 -17.12
C ASP A 128 14.48 -16.90 -16.69
N PRO A 129 13.69 -17.55 -17.56
CA PRO A 129 12.30 -17.89 -17.25
C PRO A 129 12.20 -18.94 -16.15
N ASP A 130 13.26 -19.72 -15.93
CA ASP A 130 13.30 -20.80 -14.93
C ASP A 130 13.99 -20.37 -13.63
N PHE A 131 14.25 -19.06 -13.45
CA PHE A 131 14.94 -18.57 -12.25
C PHE A 131 14.15 -18.86 -10.97
N TYR A 132 12.85 -18.55 -10.97
CA TYR A 132 12.00 -18.75 -9.79
C TYR A 132 11.57 -20.19 -9.60
N SER A 133 11.31 -20.93 -10.68
CA SER A 133 10.91 -22.35 -10.62
C SER A 133 12.00 -23.25 -10.02
N ARG A 134 13.27 -22.84 -10.15
CA ARG A 134 14.42 -23.55 -9.58
C ARG A 134 14.77 -23.15 -8.16
N GLN A 135 14.30 -22.00 -7.68
CA GLN A 135 14.64 -21.52 -6.34
C GLN A 135 13.74 -22.17 -5.29
N GLU A 136 12.42 -22.05 -5.39
CA GLU A 136 11.47 -22.66 -4.45
C GLU A 136 10.11 -22.84 -5.15
N GLN A 137 9.35 -23.90 -4.83
CA GLN A 137 7.94 -23.97 -5.20
C GLN A 137 7.18 -22.91 -4.38
N ILE A 138 7.13 -21.66 -4.85
CA ILE A 138 6.50 -20.55 -4.13
C ILE A 138 4.99 -20.82 -4.04
N ILE A 139 4.54 -21.28 -2.87
CA ILE A 139 3.11 -21.30 -2.51
C ILE A 139 2.81 -19.94 -1.87
N SER A 140 1.99 -19.13 -2.55
CA SER A 140 1.60 -17.82 -2.03
C SER A 140 0.48 -17.94 -0.99
N PHE A 141 0.68 -17.30 0.17
CA PHE A 141 -0.37 -17.09 1.19
C PHE A 141 -0.86 -15.64 1.22
N GLN A 142 -0.56 -14.87 0.18
CA GLN A 142 -1.07 -13.51 0.04
C GLN A 142 -2.58 -13.54 -0.20
N HIS A 143 -3.30 -12.63 0.48
CA HIS A 143 -4.72 -12.39 0.21
C HIS A 143 -4.90 -11.92 -1.24
N PRO A 144 -5.87 -12.47 -1.99
CA PRO A 144 -6.07 -12.06 -3.38
C PRO A 144 -6.55 -10.60 -3.46
N ASP A 145 -6.32 -9.97 -4.62
CA ASP A 145 -6.76 -8.60 -4.93
C ASP A 145 -8.29 -8.55 -5.19
N HIS A 146 -9.12 -9.00 -4.24
CA HIS A 146 -10.58 -8.84 -4.16
C HIS A 146 -11.11 -9.23 -2.78
N ASP A 147 -12.30 -8.75 -2.39
CA ASP A 147 -12.93 -9.15 -1.12
C ASP A 147 -13.26 -10.65 -1.09
N THR A 148 -13.05 -11.26 0.07
CA THR A 148 -13.33 -12.68 0.33
C THR A 148 -14.20 -12.82 1.56
N ASP A 149 -15.26 -13.63 1.48
CA ASP A 149 -16.18 -13.87 2.59
C ASP A 149 -15.49 -14.63 3.75
N VAL A 150 -14.62 -15.57 3.39
CA VAL A 150 -13.85 -16.38 4.33
C VAL A 150 -12.37 -16.25 3.98
N TRP A 151 -11.55 -15.90 4.97
CA TRP A 151 -10.10 -15.88 4.86
C TRP A 151 -9.47 -16.36 6.17
N PRO A 152 -8.46 -17.23 6.15
CA PRO A 152 -7.82 -17.70 7.37
C PRO A 152 -7.21 -16.53 8.15
N ALA A 153 -7.46 -16.50 9.46
CA ALA A 153 -6.98 -15.43 10.35
C ALA A 153 -5.46 -15.45 10.55
N GLU A 154 -4.83 -16.61 10.33
CA GLU A 154 -3.41 -16.87 10.44
C GLU A 154 -2.92 -17.57 9.17
N GLY A 155 -1.67 -17.35 8.77
CA GLY A 155 -1.09 -18.02 7.60
C GLY A 155 -1.15 -19.54 7.76
N LEU A 156 -1.45 -20.24 6.67
CA LEU A 156 -1.44 -21.71 6.67
C LEU A 156 0.01 -22.17 6.87
N LYS A 157 0.28 -22.83 8.00
CA LYS A 157 1.55 -23.55 8.20
C LYS A 157 1.39 -24.92 7.54
N ILE A 158 1.85 -25.03 6.30
CA ILE A 158 1.89 -26.29 5.54
C ILE A 158 3.23 -26.98 5.81
#